data_AF-A0A6A5ETV6-F1
#
_entry.id   AF-A0A6A5ETV6-F1
#
_cell.length_a   1.000
_cell.length_b   1.000
_cell.length_c   1.000
_cell.angle_alpha   90.00
_cell.angle_beta   90.00
_cell.angle_gamma   90.00
#
_symmetry.space_group_name_H-M   'P 1'
#
loop_
_entity.id
_entity.type
_entity.pdbx_description
1 polymer ?
#
loop_
_entity_poly.entity_id
_entity_poly.type
_entity_poly.pdbx_seq_one_letter_code
_entity_poly.pdbx_strand_id
1 'polypeptide(L)'
;MRPSLTQTLPPAAPRSWFLRLVSSDPAVMALFNNSTVCEKTVYECCQDMPAVIIWYLGLQFINMFLGIPANLMVLWLIHKNKGDSSTSDIFILHLAILDTLFCLIPPLELANIVFLTTTSTWYVLRFFYGIKDYSPLFLSCICLDRYMAVVHPITFTELKDRHHRAVLAIIVWLIILAYATAKCVGNIKNFDKAFTVMILAAFAFMVFCNIAILWVLRQSGPGRDEMHPVKKRAFKMVLIILAIIVFNYFPPVALFPFKSYFSPDVFLCYIHYIAFGLMDFSSSIQPMLYLSKEKLSCCQPGASQIQ
;
A
#
# COMPACT_ATOMS: atom_id res chain seq x y z
N MET A 1 1.62 -56.46 -44.70
CA MET A 1 1.45 -55.94 -43.32
C MET A 1 2.23 -54.64 -43.19
N ARG A 2 1.55 -53.48 -43.24
CA ARG A 2 2.13 -52.19 -42.82
C ARG A 2 1.43 -51.80 -41.52
N PRO A 3 2.14 -51.50 -40.43
CA PRO A 3 1.49 -51.00 -39.23
C PRO A 3 1.15 -49.51 -39.41
N SER A 4 -0.09 -49.17 -39.10
CA SER A 4 -0.64 -47.82 -39.02
C SER A 4 -0.08 -47.09 -37.80
N LEU A 5 0.64 -46.00 -38.05
CA LEU A 5 1.14 -45.09 -37.01
C LEU A 5 -0.02 -44.20 -36.56
N THR A 6 -0.66 -44.53 -35.43
CA THR A 6 -1.61 -43.62 -34.77
C THR A 6 -0.78 -42.59 -33.98
N GLN A 7 -0.60 -41.39 -34.55
CA GLN A 7 -0.04 -40.26 -33.83
C GLN A 7 -1.02 -39.82 -32.74
N THR A 8 -0.74 -40.19 -31.50
CA THR A 8 -1.32 -39.55 -30.32
C THR A 8 -0.70 -38.16 -30.17
N LEU A 9 -1.50 -37.11 -30.39
CA LEU A 9 -1.13 -35.75 -30.01
C LEU A 9 -0.84 -35.71 -28.49
N PRO A 10 0.22 -35.01 -28.03
CA PRO A 10 0.43 -34.79 -26.60
C PRO A 10 -0.72 -33.92 -26.03
N PRO A 11 -1.16 -34.15 -24.79
CA PRO A 11 -2.20 -33.35 -24.17
C PRO A 11 -1.72 -31.90 -24.03
N ALA A 12 -2.57 -30.96 -24.44
CA ALA A 12 -2.30 -29.53 -24.36
C ALA A 12 -2.00 -29.10 -22.92
N ALA A 13 -0.76 -28.71 -22.66
CA ALA A 13 -0.35 -28.00 -21.45
C ALA A 13 -0.31 -26.49 -21.71
N PRO A 14 -1.35 -25.72 -21.28
CA PRO A 14 -1.08 -24.31 -20.97
C PRO A 14 -1.84 -23.75 -19.76
N ARG A 15 -2.49 -24.55 -18.91
CA ARG A 15 -3.26 -24.04 -17.74
C ARG A 15 -2.53 -24.08 -16.40
N SER A 16 -1.50 -24.90 -16.23
CA SER A 16 -0.89 -25.18 -14.91
C SER A 16 -0.01 -24.06 -14.34
N TRP A 17 0.62 -23.23 -15.18
CA TRP A 17 1.52 -22.16 -14.71
C TRP A 17 0.75 -20.95 -14.15
N PHE A 18 -0.38 -20.59 -14.76
CA PHE A 18 -1.28 -19.53 -14.28
C PHE A 18 -1.94 -19.93 -12.96
N LEU A 19 -2.31 -21.20 -12.81
CA LEU A 19 -2.88 -21.74 -11.57
C LEU A 19 -1.88 -21.73 -10.40
N ARG A 20 -0.57 -21.89 -10.68
CA ARG A 20 0.48 -21.74 -9.67
C ARG A 20 0.76 -20.28 -9.28
N LEU A 21 0.54 -19.31 -10.18
CA LEU A 21 0.62 -17.87 -9.90
C LEU A 21 -0.37 -17.38 -8.85
N VAL A 22 -1.55 -17.99 -8.80
CA VAL A 22 -2.58 -17.67 -7.80
C VAL A 22 -2.34 -18.41 -6.48
N SER A 23 -1.39 -19.34 -6.44
CA SER A 23 -1.17 -20.26 -5.32
C SER A 23 -0.50 -19.63 -4.10
N SER A 24 -0.05 -18.38 -4.14
CA SER A 24 1.02 -17.89 -3.25
C SER A 24 0.70 -16.69 -2.36
N ASP A 25 -0.55 -16.54 -1.90
CA ASP A 25 -0.83 -15.71 -0.72
C ASP A 25 -0.85 -16.55 0.59
N PRO A 26 0.26 -16.59 1.35
CA PRO A 26 0.31 -17.33 2.62
C PRO A 26 -0.39 -16.61 3.79
N ALA A 27 -0.82 -15.34 3.65
CA ALA A 27 -1.66 -14.69 4.66
C ALA A 27 -3.06 -15.34 4.70
N VAL A 28 -3.54 -15.80 3.54
CA VAL A 28 -4.76 -16.57 3.36
C VAL A 28 -4.65 -17.97 3.98
N MET A 29 -3.55 -18.67 3.72
CA MET A 29 -3.32 -20.04 4.22
C MET A 29 -3.20 -20.10 5.75
N ALA A 30 -2.80 -19.01 6.40
CA ALA A 30 -2.69 -18.93 7.86
C ALA A 30 -4.03 -18.75 8.60
N LEU A 31 -5.11 -18.43 7.88
CA LEU A 31 -6.46 -18.29 8.46
C LEU A 31 -7.09 -19.65 8.80
N PHE A 32 -6.61 -20.73 8.21
CA PHE A 32 -7.26 -22.04 8.21
C PHE A 32 -6.56 -23.07 9.10
N ASN A 33 -6.14 -22.68 10.30
CA ASN A 33 -5.49 -23.64 11.21
C ASN A 33 -6.45 -24.63 11.89
N ASN A 34 -7.70 -24.80 11.41
CA ASN A 34 -8.62 -25.74 12.06
C ASN A 34 -9.80 -26.30 11.24
N SER A 35 -9.73 -26.30 9.91
CA SER A 35 -10.70 -27.04 9.11
C SER A 35 -9.94 -27.80 8.03
N THR A 36 -10.31 -29.05 7.81
CA THR A 36 -9.89 -29.92 6.70
C THR A 36 -10.21 -29.25 5.35
N VAL A 37 -9.40 -28.28 4.96
CA VAL A 37 -9.55 -27.50 3.72
C VAL A 37 -8.49 -27.99 2.76
N CYS A 38 -8.97 -28.71 1.75
CA CYS A 38 -8.38 -29.09 0.47
C CYS A 38 -6.86 -28.87 0.26
N GLU A 39 -6.22 -29.95 -0.19
CA GLU A 39 -5.03 -29.99 -1.04
C GLU A 39 -5.28 -29.31 -2.42
N LYS A 40 -5.91 -28.12 -2.44
CA LYS A 40 -6.26 -27.35 -3.65
C LYS A 40 -5.72 -25.93 -3.55
N THR A 41 -5.36 -25.35 -4.69
CA THR A 41 -4.84 -23.99 -4.83
C THR A 41 -5.91 -22.94 -4.53
N VAL A 42 -5.53 -21.69 -4.20
CA VAL A 42 -6.47 -20.58 -3.99
C VAL A 42 -7.38 -20.36 -5.20
N TYR A 43 -6.85 -20.51 -6.43
CA TYR A 43 -7.67 -20.43 -7.64
C TYR A 43 -8.72 -21.54 -7.70
N GLU A 44 -8.35 -22.77 -7.31
CA GLU A 44 -9.28 -23.90 -7.26
C GLU A 44 -10.32 -23.73 -6.15
N CYS A 45 -9.95 -23.12 -5.01
CA CYS A 45 -10.90 -22.75 -3.95
C CYS A 45 -11.84 -21.61 -4.38
N CYS A 46 -11.38 -20.70 -5.23
CA CYS A 46 -12.13 -19.55 -5.73
C CYS A 46 -12.56 -19.69 -7.19
N GLN A 47 -12.63 -20.92 -7.72
CA GLN A 47 -12.80 -21.18 -9.15
C GLN A 47 -14.12 -20.64 -9.70
N ASP A 48 -15.15 -20.59 -8.84
CA ASP A 48 -16.47 -20.07 -9.17
C ASP A 48 -16.50 -18.53 -9.28
N MET A 49 -15.43 -17.84 -8.85
CA MET A 49 -15.34 -16.37 -8.80
C MET A 49 -13.98 -15.84 -9.30
N PRO A 50 -13.56 -16.15 -10.55
CA PRO A 50 -12.22 -15.79 -11.04
C PRO A 50 -12.05 -14.28 -11.27
N ALA A 51 -13.15 -13.54 -11.44
CA ALA A 51 -13.11 -12.11 -11.80
C ALA A 51 -12.38 -11.25 -10.77
N VAL A 52 -12.57 -11.51 -9.47
CA VAL A 52 -11.92 -10.73 -8.40
C VAL A 52 -10.42 -10.99 -8.37
N ILE A 53 -10.01 -12.24 -8.53
CA ILE A 53 -8.60 -12.63 -8.58
C ILE A 53 -7.91 -12.00 -9.80
N ILE A 54 -8.55 -12.07 -10.97
CA ILE A 54 -8.03 -11.44 -12.19
C ILE A 54 -7.89 -9.92 -12.01
N TRP A 55 -8.88 -9.28 -11.38
CA TRP A 55 -8.84 -7.85 -11.08
C TRP A 55 -7.69 -7.50 -10.11
N TYR A 56 -7.50 -8.27 -9.04
CA TYR A 56 -6.41 -8.09 -8.08
C TYR A 56 -5.04 -8.24 -8.74
N LEU A 57 -4.85 -9.29 -9.53
CA LEU A 57 -3.62 -9.50 -10.30
C LEU A 57 -3.38 -8.35 -11.29
N GLY A 58 -4.42 -7.86 -11.95
CA GLY A 58 -4.34 -6.68 -12.80
C GLY A 58 -3.79 -5.44 -12.07
N LEU A 59 -4.24 -5.20 -10.84
CA LEU A 59 -3.71 -4.11 -10.00
C LEU A 59 -2.25 -4.34 -9.61
N GLN A 60 -1.85 -5.57 -9.29
CA GLN A 60 -0.45 -5.89 -9.01
C GLN A 60 0.45 -5.62 -10.23
N PHE A 61 0.00 -5.99 -11.44
CA PHE A 61 0.72 -5.66 -12.67
C PHE A 61 0.86 -4.14 -12.86
N ILE A 62 -0.21 -3.38 -12.61
CA ILE A 62 -0.16 -1.92 -12.68
C ILE A 62 0.84 -1.37 -11.65
N ASN A 63 0.85 -1.89 -10.42
CA ASN A 63 1.81 -1.51 -9.39
C ASN A 63 3.25 -1.82 -9.78
N MET A 64 3.50 -2.96 -10.41
CA MET A 64 4.83 -3.30 -10.90
C MET A 64 5.32 -2.31 -11.97
N PHE A 65 4.49 -1.99 -12.97
CA PHE A 65 4.91 -1.14 -14.09
C PHE A 65 4.86 0.36 -13.80
N LEU A 66 3.92 0.83 -12.99
CA LEU A 66 3.79 2.25 -12.64
C LEU A 66 4.43 2.56 -11.29
N GLY A 67 4.21 1.72 -10.29
CA GLY A 67 4.69 1.92 -8.93
C GLY A 67 6.21 1.89 -8.82
N ILE A 68 6.90 0.95 -9.46
CA ILE A 68 8.38 0.89 -9.44
C ILE A 68 9.00 2.20 -9.98
N PRO A 69 8.76 2.63 -11.23
CA PRO A 69 9.39 3.84 -11.74
C PRO A 69 8.96 5.08 -10.96
N ALA A 70 7.70 5.14 -10.51
CA ALA A 70 7.20 6.25 -9.70
C ALA A 70 7.98 6.39 -8.38
N ASN A 71 8.08 5.31 -7.61
CA ASN A 71 8.76 5.30 -6.32
C ASN A 71 10.27 5.52 -6.46
N LEU A 72 10.92 4.92 -7.46
CA LEU A 72 12.33 5.18 -7.75
C LEU A 72 12.59 6.65 -8.10
N MET A 73 11.70 7.28 -8.86
CA MET A 73 11.80 8.71 -9.19
C MET A 73 11.64 9.58 -7.93
N VAL A 74 10.73 9.23 -7.02
CA VAL A 74 10.60 9.91 -5.71
C VAL A 74 11.89 9.79 -4.91
N LEU A 75 12.46 8.59 -4.80
CA LEU A 75 13.73 8.36 -4.09
C LEU A 75 14.88 9.17 -4.71
N TRP A 76 14.97 9.18 -6.04
CA TRP A 76 15.97 9.96 -6.76
C TRP A 76 15.83 11.46 -6.50
N LEU A 77 14.60 11.98 -6.54
CA LEU A 77 14.34 13.41 -6.33
C LEU A 77 14.66 13.85 -4.89
N ILE A 78 14.26 13.05 -3.89
CA ILE A 78 14.60 13.32 -2.49
C ILE A 78 16.13 13.27 -2.28
N HIS A 79 16.81 12.31 -2.92
CA HIS A 79 18.27 12.22 -2.83
C HIS A 79 18.97 13.42 -3.49
N LYS A 80 18.46 13.89 -4.63
CA LYS A 80 19.00 15.04 -5.35
C LYS A 80 18.78 16.35 -4.59
N ASN A 81 17.61 16.52 -3.97
CA ASN A 81 17.21 17.75 -3.29
C ASN A 81 17.58 17.78 -1.80
N LYS A 82 18.65 17.08 -1.38
CA LYS A 82 19.08 16.98 0.03
C LYS A 82 19.34 18.33 0.71
N GLY A 83 19.61 19.40 -0.05
CA GLY A 83 19.81 20.76 0.47
C GLY A 83 18.53 21.51 0.86
N ASP A 84 17.41 21.22 0.20
CA ASP A 84 16.11 21.92 0.37
C ASP A 84 14.99 20.99 0.87
N SER A 85 15.35 19.82 1.44
CA SER A 85 14.36 18.76 1.71
C SER A 85 13.27 19.24 2.66
N SER A 86 12.01 19.04 2.25
CA SER A 86 10.88 19.23 3.12
C SER A 86 11.00 18.26 4.29
N THR A 87 10.56 18.71 5.45
CA THR A 87 10.66 17.91 6.66
C THR A 87 9.86 16.59 6.54
N SER A 88 8.80 16.53 5.72
CA SER A 88 8.03 15.31 5.44
C SER A 88 8.77 14.28 4.57
N ASP A 89 9.87 14.67 3.90
CA ASP A 89 10.56 13.83 2.90
C ASP A 89 11.15 12.56 3.51
N ILE A 90 11.43 12.55 4.82
CA ILE A 90 11.91 11.35 5.52
C ILE A 90 10.86 10.24 5.50
N PHE A 91 9.60 10.56 5.85
CA PHE A 91 8.53 9.58 5.84
C PHE A 91 8.17 9.16 4.42
N ILE A 92 8.19 10.09 3.47
CA ILE A 92 7.96 9.81 2.04
C ILE A 92 9.05 8.89 1.49
N LEU A 93 10.31 9.11 1.86
CA LEU A 93 11.43 8.25 1.47
C LEU A 93 11.26 6.83 2.01
N HIS A 94 10.92 6.67 3.29
CA HIS A 94 10.68 5.34 3.85
C HIS A 94 9.48 4.66 3.20
N LEU A 95 8.38 5.38 2.98
CA LEU A 95 7.22 4.84 2.28
C LEU A 95 7.55 4.41 0.83
N ALA A 96 8.33 5.20 0.11
CA ALA A 96 8.78 4.86 -1.25
C ALA A 96 9.70 3.64 -1.29
N ILE A 97 10.54 3.43 -0.26
CA ILE A 97 11.32 2.19 -0.10
C ILE A 97 10.36 1.00 0.09
N LEU A 98 9.39 1.11 1.00
CA LEU A 98 8.41 0.06 1.26
C LEU A 98 7.59 -0.30 0.01
N ASP A 99 7.10 0.71 -0.70
CA ASP A 99 6.31 0.53 -1.91
C ASP A 99 7.14 -0.05 -3.06
N THR A 100 8.41 0.35 -3.21
CA THR A 100 9.32 -0.25 -4.20
C THR A 100 9.56 -1.73 -3.90
N LEU A 101 9.85 -2.07 -2.64
CA LEU A 101 10.02 -3.46 -2.21
C LEU A 101 8.76 -4.27 -2.47
N PHE A 102 7.59 -3.71 -2.18
CA PHE A 102 6.31 -4.35 -2.43
C PHE A 102 6.04 -4.58 -3.93
N CYS A 103 6.32 -3.60 -4.78
CA CYS A 103 6.11 -3.73 -6.22
C CYS A 103 7.06 -4.76 -6.88
N LEU A 104 8.15 -5.14 -6.21
CA LEU A 104 9.05 -6.22 -6.61
C LEU A 104 8.59 -7.61 -6.14
N ILE A 105 7.57 -7.71 -5.28
CA ILE A 105 7.03 -8.99 -4.81
C ILE A 105 6.39 -9.79 -5.96
N PRO A 106 5.46 -9.25 -6.79
CA PRO A 106 4.84 -10.02 -7.87
C PRO A 106 5.84 -10.63 -8.87
N PRO A 107 6.88 -9.93 -9.36
CA PRO A 107 7.86 -10.55 -10.24
C PRO A 107 8.72 -11.60 -9.53
N LEU A 108 9.02 -11.43 -8.23
CA LEU A 108 9.72 -12.44 -7.44
C LEU A 108 8.87 -13.70 -7.25
N GLU A 109 7.57 -13.53 -7.02
CA GLU A 109 6.60 -14.63 -6.92
C GLU A 109 6.53 -15.41 -8.25
N LEU A 110 6.41 -14.72 -9.37
CA LEU A 110 6.47 -15.32 -10.71
C LEU A 110 7.77 -16.09 -10.95
N ALA A 111 8.91 -15.47 -10.63
CA ALA A 111 10.22 -16.11 -10.80
C ALA A 111 10.36 -17.37 -9.92
N ASN A 112 9.82 -17.34 -8.70
CA ASN A 112 9.84 -18.49 -7.80
C ASN A 112 9.04 -19.66 -8.36
N ILE A 113 7.85 -19.38 -8.92
CA ILE A 113 6.98 -20.40 -9.48
C ILE A 113 7.57 -21.03 -10.73
N VAL A 114 8.17 -20.21 -11.60
CA VAL A 114 8.68 -20.66 -12.91
C VAL A 114 10.06 -21.30 -12.80
N PHE A 115 10.95 -20.78 -11.95
CA PHE A 115 12.37 -21.13 -11.98
C PHE A 115 12.93 -21.69 -10.66
N LEU A 116 12.52 -21.16 -9.50
CA LEU A 116 13.22 -21.45 -8.24
C LEU A 116 12.61 -22.61 -7.44
N THR A 117 11.29 -22.84 -7.53
CA THR A 117 10.54 -23.93 -6.85
C THR A 117 11.01 -24.21 -5.40
N THR A 118 11.35 -23.17 -4.64
CA THR A 118 12.00 -23.31 -3.32
C THR A 118 11.02 -22.92 -2.19
N THR A 119 11.00 -23.70 -1.12
CA THR A 119 10.12 -23.50 0.05
C THR A 119 10.49 -22.25 0.88
N SER A 120 11.76 -21.81 0.83
CA SER A 120 12.26 -20.62 1.54
C SER A 120 11.60 -19.32 1.06
N THR A 121 11.31 -19.22 -0.24
CA THR A 121 10.74 -18.01 -0.85
C THR A 121 9.38 -17.64 -0.25
N TRP A 122 8.65 -18.63 0.28
CA TRP A 122 7.36 -18.41 0.94
C TRP A 122 7.44 -17.56 2.20
N TYR A 123 8.46 -17.79 3.03
CA TYR A 123 8.70 -16.99 4.22
C TYR A 123 9.06 -15.55 3.85
N VAL A 124 9.84 -15.40 2.78
CA VAL A 124 10.23 -14.10 2.23
C VAL A 124 9.01 -13.31 1.72
N LEU A 125 8.14 -13.94 0.93
CA LEU A 125 6.91 -13.32 0.45
C LEU A 125 6.01 -12.89 1.61
N ARG A 126 5.78 -13.79 2.60
CA ARG A 126 4.95 -13.52 3.77
C ARG A 126 5.47 -12.35 4.60
N PHE A 127 6.79 -12.25 4.74
CA PHE A 127 7.44 -11.14 5.41
C PHE A 127 7.20 -9.81 4.67
N PHE A 128 7.41 -9.77 3.35
CA PHE A 128 7.20 -8.53 2.59
C PHE A 128 5.73 -8.10 2.51
N TYR A 129 4.78 -9.04 2.37
CA TYR A 129 3.35 -8.72 2.52
C TYR A 129 3.04 -8.17 3.92
N GLY A 130 3.64 -8.75 4.98
CA GLY A 130 3.51 -8.22 6.34
C GLY A 130 4.07 -6.80 6.50
N ILE A 131 5.15 -6.48 5.79
CA ILE A 131 5.68 -5.11 5.73
C ILE A 131 4.66 -4.17 5.09
N LYS A 132 4.05 -4.57 3.96
CA LYS A 132 3.07 -3.75 3.25
C LYS A 132 1.81 -3.51 4.07
N ASP A 133 1.31 -4.52 4.80
CA ASP A 133 0.14 -4.39 5.67
C ASP A 133 0.25 -3.18 6.60
N TYR A 134 1.44 -2.89 7.13
CA TYR A 134 1.68 -1.83 8.11
C TYR A 134 2.33 -0.57 7.50
N SER A 135 2.53 -0.52 6.18
CA SER A 135 2.96 0.70 5.50
C SER A 135 2.06 1.93 5.70
N PRO A 136 0.72 1.80 5.95
CA PRO A 136 -0.14 2.95 6.27
C PRO A 136 0.28 3.73 7.51
N LEU A 137 1.13 3.18 8.38
CA LEU A 137 1.72 3.93 9.50
C LEU A 137 2.62 5.07 9.01
N PHE A 138 3.43 4.87 7.97
CA PHE A 138 4.21 5.96 7.37
C PHE A 138 3.32 7.00 6.70
N LEU A 139 2.23 6.57 6.05
CA LEU A 139 1.24 7.49 5.51
C LEU A 139 0.56 8.33 6.61
N SER A 140 0.30 7.71 7.76
CA SER A 140 -0.20 8.38 8.97
C SER A 140 0.80 9.41 9.47
N CYS A 141 2.10 9.09 9.52
CA CYS A 141 3.15 10.06 9.87
C CYS A 141 3.21 11.24 8.89
N ILE A 142 3.03 11.01 7.58
CA ILE A 142 2.95 12.10 6.58
C ILE A 142 1.72 12.99 6.86
N CYS A 143 0.58 12.40 7.20
CA CYS A 143 -0.64 13.16 7.54
C CYS A 143 -0.47 13.96 8.84
N LEU A 144 0.15 13.37 9.87
CA LEU A 144 0.50 14.05 11.12
C LEU A 144 1.42 15.24 10.86
N ASP A 145 2.44 15.05 10.04
CA ASP A 145 3.43 16.08 9.78
C ASP A 145 2.80 17.31 9.10
N ARG A 146 1.95 17.05 8.10
CA ARG A 146 1.18 18.11 7.43
C ARG A 146 0.17 18.76 8.36
N TYR A 147 -0.45 17.99 9.24
CA TYR A 147 -1.37 18.50 10.25
C TYR A 147 -0.63 19.47 11.18
N MET A 148 0.53 19.08 11.72
CA MET A 148 1.33 19.95 12.58
C MET A 148 1.75 21.24 11.85
N ALA A 149 2.21 21.12 10.59
CA ALA A 149 2.62 22.29 9.81
C ALA A 149 1.50 23.31 9.56
N VAL A 150 0.26 22.85 9.36
CA VAL A 150 -0.88 23.72 9.01
C VAL A 150 -1.66 24.18 10.24
N VAL A 151 -1.89 23.30 11.21
CA VAL A 151 -2.74 23.56 12.37
C VAL A 151 -1.96 24.14 13.54
N HIS A 152 -0.69 23.73 13.71
CA HIS A 152 0.17 24.14 14.83
C HIS A 152 1.55 24.65 14.35
N PRO A 153 1.58 25.73 13.54
CA PRO A 153 2.82 26.18 12.89
C PRO A 153 3.93 26.61 13.87
N ILE A 154 3.58 27.12 15.05
CA ILE A 154 4.55 27.51 16.09
C ILE A 154 5.26 26.25 16.63
N THR A 155 4.49 25.26 17.09
CA THR A 155 5.01 23.97 17.57
C THR A 155 5.77 23.22 16.48
N PHE A 156 5.32 23.28 15.22
CA PHE A 156 6.04 22.70 14.09
C PHE A 156 7.42 23.34 13.87
N THR A 157 7.54 24.65 14.11
CA THR A 157 8.81 25.37 14.01
C THR A 157 9.77 24.97 15.13
N GLU A 158 9.26 24.74 16.34
CA GLU A 158 10.05 24.22 17.47
C GLU A 158 10.47 22.76 17.26
N LEU A 159 9.60 21.94 16.67
CA LEU A 159 9.84 20.53 16.31
C LEU A 159 10.51 20.35 14.94
N LYS A 160 11.08 21.42 14.37
CA LYS A 160 11.75 21.40 13.06
C LYS A 160 12.98 20.47 13.04
N ASP A 161 13.48 20.09 14.21
CA ASP A 161 14.61 19.18 14.34
C ASP A 161 14.35 17.82 13.67
N ARG A 162 15.28 17.43 12.80
CA ARG A 162 15.24 16.21 12.01
C ARG A 162 15.30 14.96 12.89
N HIS A 163 15.88 15.05 14.09
CA HIS A 163 16.03 13.91 15.00
C HIS A 163 14.68 13.33 15.45
N HIS A 164 13.69 14.17 15.78
CA HIS A 164 12.38 13.70 16.25
C HIS A 164 11.66 12.84 15.18
N ARG A 165 11.76 13.25 13.92
CA ARG A 165 11.17 12.52 12.78
C ARG A 165 11.92 11.22 12.51
N ALA A 166 13.23 11.23 12.63
CA ALA A 166 14.05 10.02 12.50
C ALA A 166 13.71 9.01 13.60
N VAL A 167 13.57 9.45 14.85
CA VAL A 167 13.14 8.60 15.98
C VAL A 167 11.75 8.02 15.70
N LEU A 168 10.78 8.83 15.28
CA LEU A 168 9.45 8.35 14.92
C LEU A 168 9.49 7.33 13.77
N ALA A 169 10.29 7.58 12.74
CA ALA A 169 10.46 6.65 11.63
C ALA A 169 11.07 5.31 12.08
N ILE A 170 12.04 5.33 12.99
CA ILE A 170 12.63 4.13 13.59
C ILE A 170 11.56 3.35 14.37
N ILE A 171 10.75 4.03 15.19
CA ILE A 171 9.66 3.37 15.94
C ILE A 171 8.67 2.70 14.99
N VAL A 172 8.26 3.40 13.93
CA VAL A 172 7.35 2.84 12.91
C VAL A 172 7.97 1.63 12.21
N TRP A 173 9.26 1.70 11.84
CA TRP A 173 10.00 0.56 11.28
C TRP A 173 10.02 -0.64 12.22
N LEU A 174 10.28 -0.43 13.52
CA LEU A 174 10.30 -1.50 14.51
C LEU A 174 8.92 -2.18 14.61
N ILE A 175 7.83 -1.41 14.60
CA ILE A 175 6.46 -1.94 14.61
C ILE A 175 6.19 -2.77 13.34
N ILE A 176 6.55 -2.23 12.16
CA ILE A 176 6.38 -2.92 10.87
C ILE A 176 7.17 -4.23 10.84
N LEU A 177 8.45 -4.19 11.22
CA LEU A 177 9.33 -5.36 11.20
C LEU A 177 8.89 -6.40 12.24
N ALA A 178 8.46 -5.99 13.42
CA ALA A 178 7.92 -6.90 14.43
C ALA A 178 6.68 -7.63 13.89
N TYR A 179 5.73 -6.90 13.32
CA TYR A 179 4.53 -7.50 12.72
C TYR A 179 4.87 -8.41 11.52
N ALA A 180 5.75 -7.97 10.61
CA ALA A 180 6.16 -8.75 9.45
C ALA A 180 6.88 -10.05 9.84
N THR A 181 7.76 -9.99 10.84
CA THR A 181 8.48 -11.16 11.38
C THR A 181 7.51 -12.13 12.05
N ALA A 182 6.60 -11.59 12.85
CA ALA A 182 5.58 -12.38 13.52
C ALA A 182 4.63 -13.04 12.48
N LYS A 183 4.23 -12.31 11.44
CA LYS A 183 3.45 -12.83 10.31
C LYS A 183 4.23 -13.94 9.62
N CYS A 184 5.53 -13.76 9.36
CA CYS A 184 6.41 -14.74 8.70
C CYS A 184 6.47 -16.10 9.45
N VAL A 185 6.64 -16.08 10.78
CA VAL A 185 6.73 -17.30 11.61
C VAL A 185 5.40 -18.04 11.71
N GLY A 186 4.27 -17.35 11.52
CA GLY A 186 2.96 -17.96 11.27
C GLY A 186 2.29 -18.68 12.45
N ASN A 187 2.85 -18.62 13.65
CA ASN A 187 2.38 -19.39 14.82
C ASN A 187 1.56 -18.59 15.85
N ILE A 188 1.29 -17.29 15.61
CA ILE A 188 0.59 -16.43 16.59
C ILE A 188 -0.90 -16.30 16.24
N LYS A 189 -1.77 -16.55 17.22
CA LYS A 189 -3.22 -16.35 17.11
C LYS A 189 -3.55 -14.85 17.20
N ASN A 190 -4.55 -14.38 16.44
CA ASN A 190 -5.07 -13.00 16.39
C ASN A 190 -4.33 -11.97 15.50
N PHE A 191 -3.50 -12.38 14.52
CA PHE A 191 -2.92 -11.42 13.56
C PHE A 191 -3.95 -10.59 12.82
N ASP A 192 -5.04 -11.21 12.36
CA ASP A 192 -6.09 -10.50 11.63
C ASP A 192 -6.70 -9.37 12.45
N LYS A 193 -6.86 -9.60 13.77
CA LYS A 193 -7.37 -8.58 14.69
C LYS A 193 -6.36 -7.45 14.86
N ALA A 194 -5.08 -7.77 15.01
CA ALA A 194 -4.02 -6.77 15.11
C ALA A 194 -3.96 -5.89 13.86
N PHE A 195 -4.02 -6.50 12.66
CA PHE A 195 -4.13 -5.77 11.40
C PHE A 195 -5.39 -4.91 11.35
N THR A 196 -6.56 -5.47 11.70
CA THR A 196 -7.84 -4.75 11.69
C THR A 196 -7.85 -3.55 12.62
N VAL A 197 -7.30 -3.69 13.83
CA VAL A 197 -7.19 -2.59 14.80
C VAL A 197 -6.22 -1.52 14.29
N MET A 198 -5.06 -1.93 13.77
CA MET A 198 -4.07 -1.02 13.21
C MET A 198 -4.65 -0.22 12.04
N ILE A 199 -5.29 -0.88 11.07
CA ILE A 199 -5.81 -0.20 9.88
C ILE A 199 -6.98 0.72 10.22
N LEU A 200 -7.85 0.33 11.16
CA LEU A 200 -8.93 1.19 11.67
C LEU A 200 -8.37 2.45 12.33
N ALA A 201 -7.37 2.29 13.21
CA ALA A 201 -6.73 3.40 13.91
C ALA A 201 -6.01 4.33 12.92
N ALA A 202 -5.21 3.77 12.00
CA ALA A 202 -4.51 4.53 10.98
C ALA A 202 -5.49 5.30 10.08
N PHE A 203 -6.56 4.65 9.61
CA PHE A 203 -7.58 5.30 8.78
C PHE A 203 -8.28 6.45 9.51
N ALA A 204 -8.77 6.21 10.72
CA ALA A 204 -9.45 7.23 11.51
C ALA A 204 -8.53 8.44 11.75
N PHE A 205 -7.26 8.18 12.09
CA PHE A 205 -6.25 9.20 12.30
C PHE A 205 -5.97 10.00 11.01
N MET A 206 -5.74 9.32 9.88
CA MET A 206 -5.51 9.97 8.59
C MET A 206 -6.69 10.85 8.16
N VAL A 207 -7.92 10.36 8.30
CA VAL A 207 -9.14 11.12 7.99
C VAL A 207 -9.25 12.33 8.91
N PHE A 208 -9.05 12.16 10.22
CA PHE A 208 -9.03 13.26 11.19
C PHE A 208 -8.03 14.35 10.80
N CYS A 209 -6.76 13.99 10.55
CA CYS A 209 -5.73 14.94 10.17
C CYS A 209 -6.11 15.71 8.90
N ASN A 210 -6.58 15.02 7.85
CA ASN A 210 -6.94 15.67 6.59
C ASN A 210 -8.18 16.56 6.71
N ILE A 211 -9.19 16.17 7.49
CA ILE A 211 -10.37 17.00 7.78
C ILE A 211 -9.96 18.24 8.56
N ALA A 212 -9.11 18.11 9.57
CA ALA A 212 -8.64 19.24 10.36
C ALA A 212 -7.81 20.24 9.51
N ILE A 213 -6.96 19.74 8.61
CA ILE A 213 -6.25 20.59 7.63
C ILE A 213 -7.25 21.32 6.73
N LEU A 214 -8.25 20.62 6.18
CA LEU A 214 -9.28 21.24 5.33
C LEU A 214 -10.09 22.29 6.10
N TRP A 215 -10.38 22.05 7.38
CA TRP A 215 -11.09 22.96 8.25
C TRP A 215 -10.30 24.26 8.47
N VAL A 216 -9.02 24.17 8.86
CA VAL A 216 -8.16 25.35 9.02
C VAL A 216 -7.99 26.09 7.70
N LEU A 217 -7.74 25.37 6.60
CA LEU A 217 -7.68 25.96 5.26
C LEU A 217 -9.02 26.60 4.85
N ARG A 218 -10.16 26.19 5.39
CA ARG A 218 -11.44 26.86 5.15
C ARG A 218 -11.58 28.12 6.01
N GLN A 219 -11.21 28.05 7.29
CA GLN A 219 -11.39 29.15 8.26
C GLN A 219 -10.49 30.36 8.04
N SER A 220 -9.28 30.20 7.48
CA SER A 220 -8.34 31.33 7.32
C SER A 220 -8.72 32.30 6.17
N GLY A 221 -10.01 32.56 5.93
CA GLY A 221 -10.48 33.49 4.90
C GLY A 221 -11.53 34.45 5.46
N PRO A 222 -11.15 35.55 6.12
CA PRO A 222 -12.05 36.63 6.44
C PRO A 222 -12.04 37.68 5.32
N GLY A 223 -13.18 37.91 4.67
CA GLY A 223 -13.46 39.21 4.03
C GLY A 223 -13.30 39.38 2.51
N ARG A 224 -13.12 38.33 1.72
CA ARG A 224 -13.33 38.33 0.25
C ARG A 224 -13.64 36.90 -0.17
N ASP A 225 -14.74 36.66 -0.89
CA ASP A 225 -15.21 35.34 -1.35
C ASP A 225 -14.21 34.56 -2.24
N GLU A 226 -13.02 35.10 -2.47
CA GLU A 226 -11.97 34.54 -3.30
C GLU A 226 -10.81 34.02 -2.42
N MET A 227 -10.75 32.70 -2.25
CA MET A 227 -9.60 32.05 -1.60
C MET A 227 -8.34 32.26 -2.44
N HIS A 228 -7.29 32.85 -1.84
CA HIS A 228 -5.99 33.10 -2.49
C HIS A 228 -5.52 31.87 -3.29
N PRO A 229 -4.99 32.01 -4.51
CA PRO A 229 -4.72 30.90 -5.43
C PRO A 229 -3.85 29.79 -4.82
N VAL A 230 -2.86 30.13 -3.99
CA VAL A 230 -2.02 29.16 -3.28
C VAL A 230 -2.84 28.32 -2.29
N LYS A 231 -3.76 28.95 -1.57
CA LYS A 231 -4.62 28.31 -0.58
C LYS A 231 -5.67 27.42 -1.25
N LYS A 232 -6.26 27.88 -2.35
CA LYS A 232 -7.18 27.09 -3.21
C LYS A 232 -6.49 25.84 -3.75
N ARG A 233 -5.23 25.98 -4.17
CA ARG A 233 -4.41 24.86 -4.60
C ARG A 233 -4.11 23.89 -3.45
N ALA A 234 -3.70 24.37 -2.27
CA ALA A 234 -3.46 23.53 -1.10
C ALA A 234 -4.72 22.76 -0.67
N PHE A 235 -5.86 23.44 -0.59
CA PHE A 235 -7.16 22.82 -0.28
C PHE A 235 -7.53 21.72 -1.27
N LYS A 236 -7.42 22.00 -2.58
CA LYS A 236 -7.69 21.00 -3.63
C LYS A 236 -6.77 19.80 -3.49
N MET A 237 -5.49 20.00 -3.19
CA MET A 237 -4.55 18.89 -3.00
C MET A 237 -4.91 18.04 -1.77
N VAL A 238 -5.24 18.65 -0.64
CA VAL A 238 -5.63 17.91 0.59
C VAL A 238 -6.95 17.17 0.37
N LEU A 239 -7.90 17.76 -0.36
CA LEU A 239 -9.16 17.10 -0.72
C LEU A 239 -8.92 15.86 -1.60
N ILE A 240 -8.02 15.96 -2.59
CA ILE A 240 -7.61 14.82 -3.42
C ILE A 240 -6.97 13.73 -2.55
N ILE A 241 -6.09 14.09 -1.62
CA ILE A 241 -5.46 13.14 -0.69
C ILE A 241 -6.50 12.42 0.16
N LEU A 242 -7.45 13.16 0.74
CA LEU A 242 -8.54 12.59 1.53
C LEU A 242 -9.38 11.62 0.69
N ALA A 243 -9.73 12.00 -0.53
CA ALA A 243 -10.49 11.14 -1.45
C ALA A 243 -9.73 9.84 -1.76
N ILE A 244 -8.41 9.92 -2.00
CA ILE A 244 -7.54 8.75 -2.23
C ILE A 244 -7.50 7.85 -0.98
N ILE A 245 -7.38 8.43 0.22
CA ILE A 245 -7.35 7.66 1.47
C ILE A 245 -8.69 6.94 1.68
N VAL A 246 -9.81 7.64 1.53
CA VAL A 246 -11.14 7.03 1.66
C VAL A 246 -11.32 5.93 0.62
N PHE A 247 -11.00 6.17 -0.64
CA PHE A 247 -11.17 5.19 -1.70
C PHE A 247 -10.37 3.89 -1.46
N ASN A 248 -9.09 4.00 -1.07
CA ASN A 248 -8.22 2.82 -0.95
C ASN A 248 -8.37 2.08 0.39
N TYR A 249 -8.69 2.79 1.48
CA TYR A 249 -8.67 2.22 2.83
C TYR A 249 -10.05 2.02 3.47
N PHE A 250 -11.13 2.63 2.94
CA PHE A 250 -12.48 2.37 3.43
C PHE A 250 -12.92 0.90 3.31
N PRO A 251 -12.68 0.18 2.20
CA PRO A 251 -13.09 -1.22 2.08
C PRO A 251 -12.55 -2.15 3.19
N PRO A 252 -11.24 -2.20 3.50
CA PRO A 252 -10.76 -3.04 4.61
C PRO A 252 -11.35 -2.59 5.95
N VAL A 253 -11.46 -1.29 6.20
CA VAL A 253 -12.00 -0.73 7.44
C VAL A 253 -13.47 -1.08 7.65
N ALA A 254 -14.27 -1.07 6.57
CA ALA A 254 -15.70 -1.35 6.63
C ALA A 254 -16.00 -2.85 6.75
N LEU A 255 -15.14 -3.72 6.23
CA LEU A 255 -15.45 -5.15 6.07
C LEU A 255 -14.69 -6.06 7.06
N PHE A 256 -13.46 -5.73 7.44
CA PHE A 256 -12.61 -6.61 8.25
C PHE A 256 -13.08 -6.77 9.70
N PRO A 257 -13.61 -5.73 10.39
CA PRO A 257 -14.21 -5.90 11.72
C PRO A 257 -15.37 -6.90 11.75
N PHE A 258 -16.06 -7.07 10.62
CA PHE A 258 -17.22 -7.96 10.48
C PHE A 258 -16.85 -9.31 9.85
N LYS A 259 -15.56 -9.67 9.81
CA LYS A 259 -15.08 -10.95 9.25
C LYS A 259 -15.88 -12.17 9.72
N SER A 260 -16.29 -12.22 10.99
CA SER A 260 -17.04 -13.34 11.57
C SER A 260 -18.46 -13.52 11.02
N TYR A 261 -19.02 -12.51 10.35
CA TYR A 261 -20.36 -12.56 9.76
C TYR A 261 -20.35 -13.13 8.34
N PHE A 262 -19.18 -13.23 7.70
CA PHE A 262 -19.03 -13.74 6.35
C PHE A 262 -18.61 -15.22 6.36
N SER A 263 -18.99 -15.98 5.34
CA SER A 263 -18.41 -17.32 5.16
C SER A 263 -16.91 -17.18 4.87
N PRO A 264 -16.08 -18.16 5.28
CA PRO A 264 -14.63 -18.12 5.03
C PRO A 264 -14.29 -17.93 3.54
N ASP A 265 -15.02 -18.60 2.65
CA ASP A 265 -14.79 -18.55 1.20
C ASP A 265 -15.16 -17.19 0.61
N VAL A 266 -16.28 -16.58 1.05
CA VAL A 266 -16.68 -15.23 0.58
C VAL A 266 -15.71 -14.18 1.10
N PHE A 267 -15.29 -14.28 2.37
CA PHE A 267 -14.32 -13.36 2.92
C PHE A 267 -13.00 -13.44 2.16
N LEU A 268 -12.55 -14.66 1.86
CA LEU A 268 -11.30 -14.87 1.16
C LEU A 268 -11.38 -14.47 -0.32
N CYS A 269 -12.25 -15.12 -1.09
CA CYS A 269 -12.26 -15.01 -2.54
C CYS A 269 -12.78 -13.65 -3.04
N TYR A 270 -13.47 -12.89 -2.19
CA TYR A 270 -14.08 -11.62 -2.56
C TYR A 270 -13.54 -10.46 -1.72
N ILE A 271 -13.84 -10.45 -0.41
CA ILE A 271 -13.60 -9.28 0.45
C ILE A 271 -12.11 -9.00 0.60
N HIS A 272 -11.31 -10.04 0.85
CA HIS A 272 -9.88 -9.93 1.08
C HIS A 272 -9.18 -9.36 -0.16
N TYR A 273 -9.34 -9.99 -1.32
CA TYR A 273 -8.69 -9.55 -2.56
C TYR A 273 -9.12 -8.16 -3.03
N ILE A 274 -10.40 -7.79 -2.85
CA ILE A 274 -10.86 -6.43 -3.15
C ILE A 274 -10.21 -5.42 -2.22
N ALA A 275 -10.23 -5.68 -0.91
CA ALA A 275 -9.71 -4.76 0.08
C ALA A 275 -8.20 -4.58 -0.04
N PHE A 276 -7.44 -5.67 -0.16
CA PHE A 276 -5.99 -5.61 -0.35
C PHE A 276 -5.62 -5.03 -1.71
N GLY A 277 -6.34 -5.37 -2.79
CA GLY A 277 -6.13 -4.78 -4.10
C GLY A 277 -6.25 -3.24 -4.08
N LEU A 278 -7.32 -2.71 -3.49
CA LEU A 278 -7.48 -1.25 -3.33
C LEU A 278 -6.41 -0.66 -2.40
N MET A 279 -6.13 -1.29 -1.27
CA MET A 279 -5.10 -0.83 -0.33
C MET A 279 -3.70 -0.79 -0.96
N ASP A 280 -3.38 -1.75 -1.83
CA ASP A 280 -2.08 -1.88 -2.46
C ASP A 280 -1.94 -1.01 -3.69
N PHE A 281 -3.04 -0.69 -4.36
CA PHE A 281 -3.05 0.27 -5.46
C PHE A 281 -2.58 1.67 -5.03
N SER A 282 -2.68 1.99 -3.73
CA SER A 282 -2.16 3.24 -3.18
C SER A 282 -0.65 3.43 -3.42
N SER A 283 0.14 2.35 -3.53
CA SER A 283 1.59 2.38 -3.77
C SER A 283 2.00 3.02 -5.10
N SER A 284 1.08 3.10 -6.06
CA SER A 284 1.30 3.81 -7.33
C SER A 284 0.71 5.22 -7.35
N ILE A 285 -0.42 5.42 -6.66
CA ILE A 285 -1.13 6.72 -6.66
C ILE A 285 -0.34 7.78 -5.87
N GLN A 286 0.16 7.44 -4.68
CA GLN A 286 0.78 8.41 -3.78
C GLN A 286 2.09 9.02 -4.34
N PRO A 287 2.99 8.23 -4.95
CA PRO A 287 4.20 8.77 -5.58
C PRO A 287 3.88 9.65 -6.79
N MET A 288 2.88 9.27 -7.60
CA MET A 288 2.42 10.09 -8.72
C MET A 288 1.91 11.47 -8.24
N LEU A 289 1.14 11.49 -7.16
CA LEU A 289 0.68 12.74 -6.56
C LEU A 289 1.85 13.59 -6.04
N TYR A 290 2.86 12.98 -5.43
CA TYR A 290 4.07 13.68 -5.01
C TYR A 290 4.83 14.28 -6.20
N LEU A 291 5.09 13.50 -7.25
CA LEU A 291 5.81 13.98 -8.45
C LEU A 291 5.04 15.08 -9.19
N SER A 292 3.71 15.02 -9.19
CA SER A 292 2.88 16.09 -9.78
C SER A 292 3.05 17.43 -9.05
N LYS A 293 3.32 17.40 -7.73
CA LYS A 293 3.59 18.61 -6.94
C LYS A 293 4.94 19.21 -7.30
N GLU A 294 5.97 18.37 -7.34
CA GLU A 294 7.35 18.78 -7.61
C GLU A 294 7.54 19.34 -9.02
N LYS A 295 6.95 18.71 -10.05
CA LYS A 295 6.98 19.26 -11.42
C LYS A 295 6.40 20.67 -11.48
N LEU A 296 5.34 20.96 -10.73
CA LEU A 296 4.80 22.32 -10.67
C LEU A 296 5.72 23.29 -9.92
N SER A 297 6.50 22.84 -8.93
CA SER A 297 7.49 23.68 -8.24
C SER A 297 8.63 24.05 -9.19
N CYS A 298 9.12 23.12 -10.03
CA CYS A 298 10.14 23.41 -11.05
C CYS A 298 9.66 24.36 -12.16
N CYS A 299 8.36 24.34 -12.49
CA CYS A 299 7.78 25.22 -13.50
C CYS A 299 7.31 26.60 -12.97
N GLN A 300 7.48 26.88 -11.67
CA GLN A 300 7.30 28.22 -11.10
C GLN A 300 8.61 28.75 -10.49
N PRO A 301 9.62 29.09 -11.30
CA PRO A 301 10.77 29.86 -10.83
C PRO A 301 10.33 31.33 -10.63
N GLY A 302 9.69 31.64 -9.51
CA GLY A 302 9.26 33.02 -9.25
C GLY A 302 8.32 33.21 -8.06
N ALA A 303 8.73 32.80 -6.86
CA ALA A 303 8.13 33.30 -5.62
C ALA A 303 9.05 33.14 -4.39
N SER A 304 10.37 33.09 -4.57
CA SER A 304 11.37 33.06 -3.50
C SER A 304 12.18 34.36 -3.45
N GLN A 305 11.47 35.49 -3.53
CA GLN A 305 11.86 36.81 -3.04
C GLN A 305 10.57 37.61 -2.95
N ILE A 306 10.05 37.84 -1.74
CA ILE A 306 9.44 39.09 -1.24
C ILE A 306 9.02 38.80 0.20
N GLN A 307 9.83 39.38 1.10
CA GLN A 307 9.64 39.67 2.54
C GLN A 307 9.47 38.52 3.53
#